data_AF-A0A0C9Y8B5-F1
#
_entry.id   AF-A0A0C9Y8B5-F1
#
_cell.length_a   1.000
_cell.length_b   1.000
_cell.length_c   1.000
_cell.angle_alpha   90.00
_cell.angle_beta   90.00
_cell.angle_gamma   90.00
#
_symmetry.space_group_name_H-M   'P 1'
#
loop_
_entity.id
_entity.type
_entity.pdbx_description
1 polymer ?
#
loop_
_entity_poly.entity_id
_entity_poly.type
_entity_poly.pdbx_seq_one_letter_code
_entity_poly.pdbx_strand_id
1 'polypeptide(L)'
;MGKGNKSKKKVEESESEVYHVEVITKARVVVYSADESSDKEGDQSSSRRKKRKKKKEKSEAKWEYCVKWAGYDSEANSWEPQENLETCDRLLGSFWEHVGMDNQDYPVGYEVVAKDYWIS
;
A
#
# COMPACT_ATOMS: atom_id res chain seq x y z
N MET A 1 3.42 38.91 44.15
CA MET A 1 4.24 37.88 43.48
C MET A 1 3.35 36.74 43.04
N GLY A 2 3.28 36.49 41.73
CA GLY A 2 2.39 35.50 41.14
C GLY A 2 2.88 34.06 41.26
N LYS A 3 1.93 33.12 41.18
CA LYS A 3 2.09 31.70 40.84
C LYS A 3 0.71 31.29 40.32
N GLY A 4 0.47 30.86 39.10
CA GLY A 4 1.31 30.38 38.01
C GLY A 4 0.40 29.44 37.23
N ASN A 5 -0.14 29.91 36.11
CA ASN A 5 -1.02 29.12 35.25
C ASN A 5 -0.24 27.92 34.69
N LYS A 6 -0.82 26.72 34.73
CA LYS A 6 -0.33 25.58 33.94
C LYS A 6 -1.52 24.92 33.24
N SER A 7 -1.86 25.50 32.09
CA SER A 7 -2.67 24.88 31.06
C SER A 7 -1.99 23.57 30.65
N LYS A 8 -2.62 22.43 30.94
CA LYS A 8 -2.22 21.14 30.39
C LYS A 8 -2.65 21.11 28.92
N LYS A 9 -1.65 21.31 28.06
CA LYS A 9 -1.65 21.14 26.62
C LYS A 9 -2.31 19.80 26.28
N LYS A 10 -3.46 19.85 25.60
CA LYS A 10 -4.12 18.69 24.98
C LYS A 10 -3.17 18.20 23.90
N VAL A 11 -2.59 17.03 24.10
CA VAL A 11 -1.86 16.31 23.06
C VAL A 11 -2.93 15.91 22.05
N GLU A 12 -2.87 16.50 20.86
CA GLU A 12 -3.48 15.95 19.66
C GLU A 12 -2.75 14.64 19.38
N GLU A 13 -3.21 13.60 20.07
CA GLU A 13 -2.92 12.22 19.76
C GLU A 13 -3.79 11.95 18.53
N SER A 14 -3.17 11.94 17.35
CA SER A 14 -3.80 11.40 16.15
C SER A 14 -4.03 9.92 16.42
N GLU A 15 -5.16 9.61 17.06
CA GLU A 15 -5.70 8.26 17.14
C GLU A 15 -5.80 7.81 15.70
N SER A 16 -4.94 6.89 15.30
CA SER A 16 -5.08 6.19 14.04
C SER A 16 -6.41 5.46 14.18
N GLU A 17 -7.45 6.00 13.55
CA GLU A 17 -8.78 5.42 13.59
C GLU A 17 -8.67 3.99 13.03
N VAL A 18 -8.74 3.00 13.91
CA VAL A 18 -8.64 1.60 13.54
C VAL A 18 -9.98 1.18 12.97
N TYR A 19 -10.07 1.14 11.64
CA TYR A 19 -11.23 0.63 10.93
C TYR A 19 -11.16 -0.89 10.81
N HIS A 20 -12.29 -1.57 11.01
CA HIS A 20 -12.34 -3.03 10.90
C HIS A 20 -12.51 -3.45 9.44
N VAL A 21 -11.56 -4.24 8.95
CA VAL A 21 -11.64 -4.84 7.61
C VAL A 21 -12.52 -6.08 7.68
N GLU A 22 -13.56 -6.13 6.85
CA GLU A 22 -14.43 -7.29 6.69
C GLU A 22 -13.78 -8.34 5.78
N VAL A 23 -13.33 -7.92 4.60
CA VAL A 23 -12.78 -8.83 3.58
C VAL A 23 -11.83 -8.11 2.62
N ILE A 24 -10.83 -8.83 2.13
CA ILE A 24 -9.99 -8.41 1.00
C ILE A 24 -10.62 -8.94 -0.29
N THR A 25 -10.98 -8.03 -1.20
CA THR A 25 -11.69 -8.37 -2.43
C THR A 25 -10.76 -8.42 -3.64
N LYS A 26 -9.71 -7.59 -3.65
CA LYS A 26 -8.73 -7.49 -4.74
C LYS A 26 -7.33 -7.27 -4.21
N ALA A 27 -6.33 -7.58 -5.03
CA ALA A 27 -4.93 -7.23 -4.81
C ALA A 27 -4.32 -6.76 -6.11
N ARG A 28 -3.38 -5.81 -6.07
CA ARG A 28 -2.64 -5.38 -7.27
C ARG A 28 -1.20 -5.09 -6.96
N VAL A 29 -0.33 -5.33 -7.93
CA VAL A 29 1.10 -4.97 -7.83
C VAL A 29 1.28 -3.54 -8.29
N VAL A 30 1.65 -2.64 -7.38
CA VAL A 30 2.05 -1.28 -7.71
C VAL A 30 3.54 -1.11 -7.59
N VAL A 31 4.07 -0.16 -8.35
CA VAL A 31 5.45 0.28 -8.21
C VAL A 31 5.39 1.75 -7.83
N TYR A 32 5.87 2.07 -6.63
CA TYR A 32 6.13 3.45 -6.28
C TYR A 32 7.40 3.85 -7.02
N SER A 33 7.24 4.57 -8.12
CA SER A 33 8.35 5.17 -8.82
C SER A 33 9.02 6.13 -7.84
N ALA A 34 10.25 5.84 -7.42
CA ALA A 34 11.04 6.66 -6.50
C ALA A 34 11.44 8.05 -7.09
N ASP A 35 10.70 8.53 -8.08
CA ASP A 35 10.95 9.76 -8.86
C ASP A 35 9.92 10.88 -8.56
N GLU A 36 8.86 10.60 -7.78
CA GLU A 36 7.86 11.59 -7.35
C GLU A 36 7.91 11.81 -5.83
N SER A 37 9.10 12.15 -5.31
CA SER A 37 9.29 13.17 -4.27
C SER A 37 10.78 13.40 -3.99
N SER A 38 11.15 14.68 -3.96
CA SER A 38 12.44 15.29 -3.59
C SER A 38 13.38 15.64 -4.75
N ASP A 39 13.16 16.85 -5.28
CA ASP A 39 14.08 17.68 -6.05
C ASP A 39 15.56 17.48 -5.66
N LYS A 40 16.37 17.03 -6.62
CA LYS A 40 17.75 17.50 -6.79
C LYS A 40 18.15 17.43 -8.26
N GLU A 41 18.13 18.62 -8.88
CA GLU A 41 18.76 18.97 -10.15
C GLU A 41 20.17 18.36 -10.27
N GLY A 42 20.31 17.42 -11.19
CA GLY A 42 21.58 16.81 -11.58
C GLY A 42 22.05 17.37 -12.91
N ASP A 43 22.92 18.37 -12.83
CA ASP A 43 23.69 18.99 -13.91
C ASP A 43 24.24 17.96 -14.91
N GLN A 44 23.88 18.13 -16.20
CA GLN A 44 24.33 17.27 -17.28
C GLN A 44 25.56 17.86 -17.96
N SER A 45 26.73 17.26 -17.74
CA SER A 45 27.88 17.46 -18.60
C SER A 45 28.47 16.16 -19.17
N SER A 46 28.45 16.12 -20.50
CA SER A 46 29.43 15.49 -21.40
C SER A 46 29.38 13.97 -21.68
N SER A 47 28.84 13.64 -22.85
CA SER A 47 29.52 12.94 -23.95
C SER A 47 30.37 11.69 -23.64
N ARG A 48 29.81 10.48 -23.83
CA ARG A 48 30.46 9.38 -24.59
C ARG A 48 29.57 8.12 -24.68
N ARG A 49 29.38 7.68 -25.92
CA ARG A 49 28.75 6.43 -26.36
C ARG A 49 29.27 5.22 -25.56
N LYS A 50 28.47 4.69 -24.63
CA LYS A 50 28.64 3.35 -24.04
C LYS A 50 27.27 2.66 -24.02
N LYS A 51 27.22 1.45 -24.59
CA LYS A 51 26.04 0.55 -24.57
C LYS A 51 25.51 0.48 -23.14
N ARG A 52 24.37 1.13 -22.89
CA ARG A 52 23.68 1.09 -21.59
C ARG A 52 23.04 -0.29 -21.49
N LYS A 53 23.68 -1.21 -20.76
CA LYS A 53 22.93 -2.27 -20.09
C LYS A 53 21.93 -1.53 -19.20
N LYS A 54 20.64 -1.52 -19.58
CA LYS A 54 19.58 -1.04 -18.69
C LYS A 54 19.66 -1.92 -17.45
N LYS A 55 20.34 -1.44 -16.42
CA LYS A 55 20.22 -1.95 -15.06
C LYS A 55 18.73 -1.82 -14.80
N LYS A 56 18.00 -2.93 -14.82
CA LYS A 56 16.58 -2.95 -14.46
C LYS A 56 16.58 -2.47 -13.02
N GLU A 57 16.36 -1.18 -12.83
CA GLU A 57 16.20 -0.58 -11.53
C GLU A 57 15.10 -1.42 -10.89
N LYS A 58 15.44 -2.11 -9.80
CA LYS A 58 14.49 -2.90 -9.03
C LYS A 58 13.58 -1.86 -8.39
N SER A 59 12.63 -1.37 -9.17
CA SER A 59 11.53 -0.60 -8.67
C SER A 59 10.80 -1.53 -7.71
N GLU A 60 10.75 -1.16 -6.43
CA GLU A 60 10.17 -2.00 -5.39
C GLU A 60 8.68 -2.16 -5.68
N ALA A 61 8.34 -3.31 -6.25
CA ALA A 61 6.97 -3.71 -6.48
C ALA A 61 6.35 -4.03 -5.12
N LYS A 62 5.35 -3.24 -4.72
CA LYS A 62 4.59 -3.42 -3.48
C LYS A 62 3.17 -3.89 -3.83
N TRP A 63 2.57 -4.66 -2.93
CA TRP A 63 1.17 -5.07 -3.06
C TRP A 63 0.26 -4.04 -2.40
N GLU A 64 -0.80 -3.68 -3.10
CA GLU A 64 -1.97 -2.99 -2.55
C GLU A 64 -3.17 -3.94 -2.58
N TYR A 65 -4.05 -3.82 -1.59
CA TYR A 65 -5.20 -4.68 -1.40
C TYR A 65 -6.47 -3.86 -1.26
N CYS A 66 -7.50 -4.22 -2.01
CA CYS A 66 -8.81 -3.57 -1.92
C CYS A 66 -9.61 -4.19 -0.77
N VAL A 67 -9.83 -3.42 0.27
CA VAL A 67 -10.54 -3.86 1.47
C VAL A 67 -12.00 -3.43 1.42
N LYS A 68 -12.87 -4.31 1.93
CA LYS A 68 -14.24 -3.97 2.28
C LYS A 68 -14.29 -3.69 3.77
N TRP A 69 -14.78 -2.52 4.14
CA TRP A 69 -14.91 -2.10 5.53
C TRP A 69 -16.16 -2.69 6.16
N ALA A 70 -16.03 -3.18 7.39
CA ALA A 70 -17.16 -3.79 8.10
C ALA A 70 -18.23 -2.74 8.39
N GLY A 71 -19.47 -3.04 8.01
CA GLY A 71 -20.61 -2.12 8.17
C GLY A 71 -20.70 -1.03 7.09
N TYR A 72 -19.85 -1.07 6.06
CA TYR A 72 -19.93 -0.20 4.89
C TYR A 72 -20.21 -1.00 3.63
N ASP A 73 -20.79 -0.33 2.63
CA ASP A 73 -21.03 -0.93 1.32
C ASP A 73 -19.73 -1.07 0.51
N SER A 74 -19.78 -1.86 -0.55
CA SER A 74 -18.66 -2.08 -1.47
C SER A 74 -18.21 -0.80 -2.18
N GLU A 75 -19.06 0.22 -2.21
CA GLU A 75 -18.74 1.57 -2.70
C GLU A 75 -17.70 2.29 -1.82
N ALA A 76 -17.61 1.93 -0.54
CA ALA A 76 -16.64 2.49 0.40
C ALA A 76 -15.27 1.78 0.35
N ASN A 77 -15.13 0.75 -0.48
CA ASN A 77 -13.89 -0.03 -0.55
C ASN A 77 -12.71 0.86 -0.96
N SER A 78 -11.62 0.76 -0.22
CA SER A 78 -10.37 1.49 -0.50
C SER A 78 -9.22 0.53 -0.77
N TRP A 79 -8.18 1.04 -1.43
CA TRP A 79 -6.94 0.30 -1.65
C TRP A 79 -5.96 0.65 -0.53
N GLU A 80 -5.62 -0.36 0.26
CA GLU A 80 -4.69 -0.24 1.37
C GLU A 80 -3.36 -0.92 1.02
N PRO A 81 -2.21 -0.30 1.34
CA PRO A 81 -0.92 -0.95 1.14
C PRO A 81 -0.80 -2.18 2.05
N GLN A 82 0.03 -3.15 1.65
CA GLN A 82 0.32 -4.33 2.48
C GLN A 82 0.69 -3.96 3.93
N GLU A 83 1.43 -2.85 4.09
CA GLU A 83 1.89 -2.29 5.37
C GLU A 83 0.72 -1.97 6.33
N ASN A 84 -0.46 -1.60 5.81
CA ASN A 84 -1.64 -1.35 6.63
C ASN A 84 -2.35 -2.66 7.04
N LEU A 85 -2.20 -3.71 6.25
CA LEU A 85 -2.82 -5.02 6.46
C LEU A 85 -1.90 -6.05 7.11
N GLU A 86 -0.71 -5.64 7.57
CA GLU A 86 0.21 -6.53 8.29
C GLU A 86 -0.42 -7.08 9.59
N THR A 87 -1.35 -6.31 10.16
CA THR A 87 -2.16 -6.73 11.31
C THR A 87 -3.24 -7.76 10.94
N CYS A 88 -3.58 -7.88 9.66
CA CYS A 88 -4.66 -8.67 9.09
C CYS A 88 -4.17 -9.89 8.29
N ASP A 89 -3.10 -10.53 8.76
CA ASP A 89 -2.47 -11.69 8.11
C ASP A 89 -3.46 -12.83 7.80
N ARG A 90 -4.47 -13.03 8.67
CA ARG A 90 -5.54 -14.02 8.46
C ARG A 90 -6.36 -13.78 7.20
N LEU A 91 -6.71 -12.52 6.92
CA LEU A 91 -7.48 -12.14 5.74
C LEU A 91 -6.63 -12.26 4.48
N LEU A 92 -5.37 -11.85 4.55
CA LEU A 92 -4.40 -12.03 3.47
C LEU A 92 -4.22 -13.50 3.13
N GLY A 93 -4.02 -14.36 4.13
CA GLY A 93 -3.89 -15.80 3.92
C GLY A 93 -5.13 -16.41 3.25
N SER A 94 -6.32 -16.06 3.73
CA SER A 94 -7.59 -16.54 3.14
C SER A 94 -7.78 -16.07 1.70
N PHE A 95 -7.40 -14.81 1.41
CA PHE A 95 -7.43 -14.24 0.07
C PHE A 95 -6.51 -15.02 -0.88
N TRP A 96 -5.25 -15.23 -0.48
CA TRP A 96 -4.27 -15.93 -1.32
C TRP A 96 -4.56 -17.42 -1.48
N GLU A 97 -5.13 -18.06 -0.47
CA GLU A 97 -5.64 -19.44 -0.56
C GLU A 97 -6.74 -19.54 -1.64
N HIS A 98 -7.66 -18.58 -1.68
CA HIS A 98 -8.75 -18.55 -2.66
C HIS A 98 -8.30 -18.15 -4.08
N VAL A 99 -7.37 -17.21 -4.17
CA VAL A 99 -6.83 -16.74 -5.45
C VAL A 99 -6.03 -17.83 -6.15
N GLY A 100 -5.27 -18.63 -5.39
CA GLY A 100 -4.26 -19.52 -5.95
C GLY A 100 -3.02 -18.74 -6.39
N MET A 101 -1.98 -18.70 -5.56
CA MET A 101 -0.67 -18.20 -6.00
C MET A 101 0.12 -19.32 -6.68
N ASP A 102 -0.33 -19.81 -7.84
CA ASP A 102 0.35 -20.91 -8.51
C ASP A 102 1.65 -20.52 -9.26
N ASN A 103 1.93 -19.23 -9.49
CA ASN A 103 3.17 -18.86 -10.19
C ASN A 103 3.97 -17.64 -9.69
N GLN A 104 3.45 -16.80 -8.78
CA GLN A 104 4.13 -15.58 -8.25
C GLN A 104 4.75 -14.61 -9.29
N ASP A 105 4.60 -14.87 -10.60
CA ASP A 105 5.10 -14.07 -11.72
C ASP A 105 4.03 -13.07 -12.15
N TYR A 106 3.59 -12.24 -11.20
CA TYR A 106 2.63 -11.19 -11.48
C TYR A 106 3.36 -9.93 -11.95
N PRO A 107 3.18 -9.48 -13.20
CA PRO A 107 3.80 -8.24 -13.66
C PRO A 107 3.24 -7.04 -12.87
N VAL A 108 4.01 -5.95 -12.79
CA VAL A 108 3.51 -4.68 -12.23
C VAL A 108 2.23 -4.25 -12.97
N GLY A 109 1.22 -3.83 -12.21
CA GLY A 109 -0.11 -3.50 -12.72
C GLY A 109 -1.06 -4.69 -12.85
N TYR A 110 -0.63 -5.91 -12.49
CA TYR A 110 -1.53 -7.06 -12.44
C TYR A 110 -2.51 -6.91 -11.28
N GLU A 111 -3.80 -6.93 -11.59
CA GLU A 111 -4.90 -6.94 -10.62
C GLU A 111 -5.42 -8.37 -10.48
N VAL A 112 -5.36 -8.87 -9.25
CA VAL A 112 -5.93 -10.12 -8.78
C VAL A 112 -7.28 -9.79 -8.14
N VAL A 113 -8.34 -10.48 -8.56
CA VAL A 113 -9.67 -10.36 -7.94
C VAL A 113 -10.00 -11.69 -7.27
N ALA A 114 -10.33 -11.68 -5.98
CA ALA A 114 -10.85 -12.87 -5.33
C ALA A 114 -12.23 -13.20 -5.91
N LYS A 115 -12.47 -14.48 -6.22
CA LYS A 115 -13.74 -14.91 -6.80
C LYS A 115 -14.84 -14.80 -5.75
N ASP A 116 -15.92 -14.11 -6.10
CA ASP A 116 -17.05 -13.64 -5.27
C ASP A 116 -17.81 -14.71 -4.46
N TYR A 117 -17.58 -16.01 -4.70
CA TYR A 117 -18.39 -17.09 -4.13
C TYR A 117 -18.20 -17.35 -2.61
N TRP A 118 -17.34 -16.59 -1.92
CA TRP A 118 -17.18 -16.62 -0.46
C TRP A 118 -17.69 -15.33 0.23
N ILE A 119 -18.19 -14.37 -0.54
CA ILE A 119 -18.72 -13.07 -0.06
C ILE A 119 -20.26 -13.13 0.11
N SER A 120 -20.89 -14.31 -0.05
CA SER A 120 -22.32 -14.56 0.22
C SER A 120 -22.58 -15.22 1.57
#